data_AF-A0A7C4GUG7-F1
#
_entry.id   AF-A0A7C4GUG7-F1
#
_cell.length_a   1.000
_cell.length_b   1.000
_cell.length_c   1.000
_cell.angle_alpha   90.00
_cell.angle_beta   90.00
_cell.angle_gamma   90.00
#
_symmetry.space_group_name_H-M   'P 1'
#
loop_
_entity.id
_entity.type
_entity.pdbx_description
1 polymer ?
#
loop_
_entity_poly.entity_id
_entity_poly.type
_entity_poly.pdbx_seq_one_letter_code
_entity_poly.pdbx_strand_id
1 'polypeptide(L)'
;MSEFVKKYEEERGLSEKIASYIPGYRGYKQKEVRREADKLLRNFMVKKLEAARLSLKSVIKDAADANAVELFKTLNKVTAIMDRVINKVEHADYGYSGFFDLVKIREEELDKLMDYDYRLLGSCDEISRLAIETSNNASAGSFDILPNLLKQLESKLLEFESAFASREEAIISIKGGV
;
A
#
# COMPACT_ATOMS: atom_id res chain seq x y z
N MET A 1 -27.77 20.40 7.61
CA MET A 1 -26.36 20.80 7.39
C MET A 1 -26.17 21.08 5.91
N SER A 2 -25.40 22.10 5.53
CA SER A 2 -25.12 22.36 4.12
C SER A 2 -24.17 21.30 3.55
N GLU A 3 -24.27 21.05 2.24
CA GLU A 3 -23.44 20.10 1.51
C GLU A 3 -21.93 20.44 1.63
N PHE A 4 -21.62 21.74 1.67
CA PHE A 4 -20.27 22.26 1.92
C PHE A 4 -19.69 21.81 3.27
N VAL A 5 -20.47 21.90 4.36
CA VAL A 5 -20.03 21.50 5.70
C VAL A 5 -19.80 19.99 5.76
N LYS A 6 -20.67 19.19 5.12
CA LYS A 6 -20.53 17.73 5.09
C LYS A 6 -19.25 17.31 4.38
N LYS A 7 -18.97 17.89 3.20
CA LYS A 7 -17.76 17.61 2.43
C LYS A 7 -16.49 17.98 3.21
N TYR A 8 -16.49 19.16 3.82
CA TYR A 8 -15.35 19.62 4.63
C TYR A 8 -15.03 18.69 5.80
N GLU A 9 -16.04 18.19 6.51
CA GLU A 9 -15.87 17.24 7.61
C GLU A 9 -15.35 15.87 7.12
N GLU A 10 -15.83 15.38 5.97
CA GLU A 10 -15.36 14.13 5.37
C GLU A 10 -13.87 14.21 4.98
N GLU A 11 -13.45 15.29 4.33
CA GLU A 11 -12.04 15.54 3.97
C GLU A 11 -11.15 15.61 5.21
N ARG A 12 -11.60 16.34 6.24
CA ARG A 12 -10.85 16.48 7.50
C ARG A 12 -10.68 15.13 8.17
N GLY A 13 -11.76 14.34 8.20
CA GLY A 13 -11.74 12.98 8.73
C GLY A 13 -10.77 12.06 8.00
N LEU A 14 -10.67 12.13 6.66
CA LEU A 14 -9.69 11.34 5.91
C LEU A 14 -8.25 11.78 6.19
N SER A 15 -8.00 13.09 6.24
CA SER A 15 -6.66 13.60 6.57
C SER A 15 -6.20 13.15 7.95
N GLU A 16 -7.09 13.21 8.94
CA GLU A 16 -6.82 12.79 10.32
C GLU A 16 -6.62 11.28 10.42
N LYS A 17 -7.41 10.49 9.68
CA LYS A 17 -7.21 9.04 9.58
C LYS A 17 -5.84 8.72 9.01
N ILE A 18 -5.42 9.31 7.90
CA ILE A 18 -4.08 9.07 7.34
C ILE A 18 -2.98 9.52 8.31
N ALA A 19 -3.16 10.68 8.97
CA ALA A 19 -2.21 11.17 9.97
C ALA A 19 -2.08 10.23 11.18
N SER A 20 -3.13 9.47 11.52
CA SER A 20 -3.06 8.45 12.58
C SER A 20 -2.15 7.27 12.22
N TYR A 21 -1.94 7.00 10.93
CA TYR A 21 -0.95 6.02 10.46
C TYR A 21 0.45 6.62 10.43
N ILE A 22 0.58 7.87 9.99
CA ILE A 22 1.86 8.45 9.56
C ILE A 22 2.18 9.71 10.35
N PRO A 23 3.07 9.62 11.36
CA PRO A 23 3.54 10.79 12.08
C PRO A 23 4.14 11.83 11.13
N GLY A 24 3.73 13.09 11.30
CA GLY A 24 4.19 14.20 10.45
C GLY A 24 3.44 14.39 9.14
N TYR A 25 2.44 13.54 8.82
CA TYR A 25 1.59 13.75 7.64
C TYR A 25 0.70 14.99 7.81
N ARG A 26 0.83 15.96 6.89
CA ARG A 26 0.08 17.23 6.89
C ARG A 26 -0.98 17.32 5.78
N GLY A 27 -1.22 16.23 5.06
CA GLY A 27 -2.15 16.21 3.92
C GLY A 27 -1.66 16.99 2.70
N TYR A 28 -2.54 17.12 1.71
CA TYR A 28 -2.21 17.73 0.42
C TYR A 28 -2.70 19.19 0.27
N LYS A 29 -3.24 19.83 1.31
CA LYS A 29 -3.89 21.14 1.13
C LYS A 29 -2.92 22.23 0.65
N GLN A 30 -1.70 22.29 1.19
CA GLN A 30 -0.70 23.28 0.79
C GLN A 30 0.23 22.73 -0.28
N LYS A 31 0.41 23.44 -1.41
CA LYS A 31 1.25 22.99 -2.53
C LYS A 31 2.65 22.55 -2.09
N GLU A 32 3.27 23.33 -1.20
CA GLU A 32 4.63 23.09 -0.70
C GLU A 32 4.76 21.76 0.08
N VAL A 33 3.70 21.33 0.76
CA VAL A 33 3.73 20.12 1.60
C VAL A 33 3.20 18.86 0.88
N ARG A 34 2.64 18.98 -0.33
CA ARG A 34 2.07 17.83 -1.06
C ARG A 34 3.09 16.76 -1.39
N ARG A 35 4.27 17.18 -1.88
CA ARG A 35 5.38 16.28 -2.20
C ARG A 35 5.89 15.56 -0.97
N GLU A 36 5.99 16.28 0.15
CA GLU A 36 6.39 15.72 1.43
C GLU A 36 5.36 14.70 1.92
N ALA A 37 4.06 15.03 1.84
CA ALA A 37 2.96 14.15 2.22
C ALA A 37 2.94 12.84 1.40
N ASP A 38 3.07 12.92 0.07
CA ASP A 38 3.14 11.75 -0.82
C ASP A 38 4.37 10.88 -0.52
N LYS A 39 5.53 11.51 -0.33
CA LYS A 39 6.77 10.80 0.02
C LYS A 39 6.66 10.11 1.38
N LEU A 40 6.10 10.77 2.39
CA LEU A 40 5.86 10.18 3.72
C LEU A 40 4.94 8.97 3.61
N LEU A 41 3.86 9.09 2.84
CA LEU A 41 2.92 8.00 2.57
C LEU A 41 3.61 6.79 1.93
N ARG A 42 4.34 7.00 0.84
CA ARG A 42 4.99 5.90 0.10
C ARG A 42 6.10 5.25 0.92
N ASN A 43 6.90 6.03 1.65
CA ASN A 43 7.89 5.50 2.58
C ASN A 43 7.25 4.64 3.68
N PHE A 44 6.09 5.04 4.19
CA PHE A 44 5.39 4.28 5.21
C PHE A 44 4.83 2.96 4.64
N MET A 45 4.23 2.99 3.45
CA MET A 45 3.75 1.78 2.77
C MET A 45 4.89 0.79 2.49
N VAL A 46 6.02 1.29 1.96
CA VAL A 46 7.24 0.47 1.73
C VAL A 46 7.69 -0.19 3.03
N LYS A 47 7.80 0.58 4.13
CA LYS A 47 8.19 0.01 5.43
C LYS A 47 7.26 -1.11 5.91
N LYS A 48 5.95 -0.97 5.73
CA LYS A 48 4.99 -2.03 6.10
C LYS A 48 5.13 -3.27 5.22
N LEU A 49 5.21 -3.08 3.90
CA LEU A 49 5.38 -4.18 2.96
C LEU A 49 6.72 -4.91 3.17
N GLU A 50 7.78 -4.19 3.50
CA GLU A 50 9.08 -4.77 3.87
C GLU A 50 8.98 -5.65 5.13
N ALA A 51 8.28 -5.21 6.17
CA ALA A 51 8.04 -6.03 7.35
C ALA A 51 7.24 -7.31 7.02
N ALA A 52 6.23 -7.21 6.15
CA ALA A 52 5.50 -8.37 5.64
C ALA A 52 6.40 -9.31 4.83
N ARG A 53 7.31 -8.77 4.00
CA ARG A 53 8.31 -9.53 3.25
C ARG A 53 9.26 -10.30 4.17
N LEU A 54 9.68 -9.72 5.29
CA LEU A 54 10.49 -10.43 6.28
C LEU A 54 9.75 -11.64 6.88
N SER A 55 8.45 -11.51 7.12
CA SER A 55 7.60 -12.63 7.58
C SER A 55 7.46 -13.72 6.52
N LEU A 56 7.47 -13.38 5.23
CA LEU A 56 7.51 -14.40 4.17
C LEU A 56 8.86 -15.11 4.09
N LYS A 57 9.97 -14.41 4.36
CA LYS A 57 11.30 -15.03 4.39
C LYS A 57 11.43 -16.06 5.51
N SER A 58 10.82 -15.84 6.68
CA SER A 58 10.76 -16.86 7.73
C SER A 58 9.94 -18.08 7.30
N VAL A 59 8.79 -17.88 6.62
CA VAL A 59 7.99 -19.01 6.08
C VAL A 59 8.81 -19.87 5.11
N ILE A 60 9.61 -19.25 4.22
CA ILE A 60 10.48 -19.99 3.29
C ILE A 60 11.48 -20.86 4.05
N LYS A 61 12.08 -20.31 5.11
CA LYS A 61 13.02 -21.05 5.96
C LYS A 61 12.33 -22.22 6.65
N ASP A 62 11.20 -21.98 7.31
CA ASP A 62 10.45 -23.02 8.04
C ASP A 62 9.97 -24.15 7.11
N ALA A 63 9.52 -23.81 5.89
CA ALA A 63 9.15 -24.78 4.87
C ALA A 63 10.36 -25.61 4.39
N ALA A 64 11.55 -25.00 4.27
CA ALA A 64 12.77 -25.71 3.90
C ALA A 64 13.23 -26.67 5.00
N ASP A 65 13.23 -26.21 6.26
CA ASP A 65 13.59 -27.03 7.42
C ASP A 65 12.65 -28.25 7.57
N ALA A 66 11.37 -28.10 7.20
CA ALA A 66 10.38 -29.17 7.20
C ALA A 66 10.34 -30.05 5.93
N ASN A 67 11.18 -29.78 4.92
CA ASN A 67 11.13 -30.41 3.60
C ASN A 67 9.76 -30.31 2.88
N ALA A 68 9.01 -29.23 3.11
CA ALA A 68 7.71 -28.95 2.48
C ALA A 68 7.88 -28.36 1.06
N VAL A 69 8.51 -29.15 0.16
CA VAL A 69 8.94 -28.72 -1.19
C VAL A 69 7.76 -28.28 -2.06
N GLU A 70 6.57 -28.83 -1.84
CA GLU A 70 5.34 -28.47 -2.53
C GLU A 70 4.95 -27.00 -2.37
N LEU A 71 5.39 -26.34 -1.29
CA LEU A 71 5.10 -24.93 -1.04
C LEU A 71 6.00 -23.97 -1.82
N PHE A 72 7.19 -24.42 -2.25
CA PHE A 72 8.21 -23.53 -2.83
C PHE A 72 7.76 -22.82 -4.09
N LYS A 73 6.98 -23.49 -4.95
CA LYS A 73 6.44 -22.85 -6.16
C LYS A 73 5.57 -21.63 -5.81
N THR A 74 4.68 -21.80 -4.83
CA THR A 74 3.77 -20.73 -4.39
C THR A 74 4.51 -19.65 -3.63
N LEU A 75 5.42 -20.02 -2.73
CA LEU A 75 6.25 -19.08 -1.96
C LEU A 75 7.11 -18.19 -2.88
N ASN A 76 7.77 -18.78 -3.88
CA ASN A 76 8.57 -18.03 -4.85
C ASN A 76 7.70 -17.04 -5.63
N LYS A 77 6.50 -17.46 -6.06
CA LYS A 77 5.56 -16.60 -6.78
C LYS A 77 5.11 -15.42 -5.92
N VAL A 78 4.66 -15.68 -4.69
CA VAL A 78 4.18 -14.63 -3.77
C VAL A 78 5.31 -13.66 -3.41
N THR A 79 6.52 -14.17 -3.17
CA THR A 79 7.70 -13.34 -2.88
C THR A 79 8.06 -12.45 -4.06
N ALA A 80 8.05 -12.98 -5.28
CA ALA A 80 8.32 -12.18 -6.48
C ALA A 80 7.28 -11.06 -6.68
N ILE A 81 6.00 -11.31 -6.39
CA ILE A 81 4.95 -10.28 -6.44
C ILE A 81 5.18 -9.23 -5.35
N MET A 82 5.49 -9.66 -4.11
CA MET A 82 5.83 -8.75 -3.01
C MET A 82 6.99 -7.82 -3.37
N ASP A 83 8.09 -8.37 -3.90
CA ASP A 83 9.24 -7.58 -4.33
C ASP A 83 8.89 -6.60 -5.45
N ARG A 84 8.09 -7.03 -6.43
CA ARG A 84 7.61 -6.15 -7.50
C ARG A 84 6.78 -4.99 -6.95
N VAL A 85 5.85 -5.27 -6.02
CA VAL A 85 4.98 -4.27 -5.40
C VAL A 85 5.81 -3.26 -4.60
N ILE A 86 6.74 -3.72 -3.75
CA ILE A 86 7.63 -2.83 -2.98
C ILE A 86 8.40 -1.90 -3.92
N ASN A 87 9.05 -2.47 -4.94
CA ASN A 87 9.82 -1.68 -5.91
C ASN A 87 8.95 -0.63 -6.62
N LYS A 88 7.71 -0.99 -6.98
CA LYS A 88 6.79 -0.06 -7.64
C LYS A 88 6.43 1.12 -6.75
N VAL A 89 6.12 0.89 -5.47
CA VAL A 89 5.77 1.96 -4.52
C VAL A 89 6.97 2.86 -4.24
N GLU A 90 8.15 2.27 -4.02
CA GLU A 90 9.38 2.97 -3.69
C GLU A 90 9.83 3.92 -4.82
N HIS A 91 9.75 3.46 -6.07
CA HIS A 91 10.29 4.19 -7.22
C HIS A 91 9.27 5.07 -7.96
N ALA A 92 8.03 5.17 -7.46
CA ALA A 92 7.01 5.99 -8.09
C ALA A 92 7.32 7.51 -8.07
N ASP A 93 8.29 7.98 -7.27
CA ASP A 93 8.72 9.39 -7.14
C ASP A 93 9.02 10.05 -8.49
N TYR A 94 9.63 9.31 -9.41
CA TYR A 94 10.18 9.87 -10.64
C TYR A 94 9.09 10.41 -11.60
N GLY A 95 7.86 9.92 -11.50
CA GLY A 95 6.72 10.38 -12.33
C GLY A 95 5.93 11.56 -11.76
N TYR A 96 5.99 11.79 -10.44
CA TYR A 96 5.07 12.70 -9.73
C TYR A 96 5.58 14.13 -9.55
N SER A 97 6.85 14.40 -9.87
CA SER A 97 7.45 15.72 -9.79
C SER A 97 6.64 16.79 -10.54
N GLY A 98 6.15 16.51 -11.75
CA GLY A 98 5.33 17.46 -12.52
C GLY A 98 3.88 17.63 -12.05
N PHE A 99 3.31 16.67 -11.31
CA PHE A 99 1.93 16.75 -10.83
C PHE A 99 1.77 17.84 -9.76
N PHE A 100 2.65 17.87 -8.77
CA PHE A 100 2.53 18.79 -7.64
C PHE A 100 2.90 20.24 -7.95
N ASP A 101 3.48 20.51 -9.13
CA ASP A 101 3.82 21.87 -9.57
C ASP A 101 2.63 22.64 -10.17
N LEU A 102 1.56 21.95 -10.58
CA LEU A 102 0.36 22.56 -11.14
C LEU A 102 -0.43 23.27 -10.03
N VAL A 103 -0.45 24.61 -10.10
CA VAL A 103 -1.12 25.51 -9.14
C VAL A 103 -2.65 25.36 -9.13
N LYS A 104 -3.23 24.49 -9.98
CA LYS A 104 -4.68 24.29 -10.14
C LYS A 104 -5.15 22.82 -10.00
N ILE A 105 -4.62 22.07 -9.03
CA ILE A 105 -5.28 20.81 -8.64
C ILE A 105 -6.59 21.18 -7.92
N ARG A 106 -7.72 20.65 -8.39
CA ARG A 106 -9.04 20.92 -7.78
C ARG A 106 -9.16 20.16 -6.46
N GLU A 107 -9.93 20.68 -5.51
CA GLU A 107 -10.15 20.00 -4.22
C GLU A 107 -10.69 18.57 -4.40
N GLU A 108 -11.64 18.37 -5.32
CA GLU A 108 -12.17 17.03 -5.65
C GLU A 108 -11.13 16.02 -6.13
N GLU A 109 -10.04 16.49 -6.74
CA GLU A 109 -8.94 15.62 -7.17
C GLU A 109 -8.06 15.22 -5.99
N LEU A 110 -7.88 16.13 -5.02
CA LEU A 110 -7.17 15.84 -3.77
C LEU A 110 -7.97 14.86 -2.89
N ASP A 111 -9.28 15.02 -2.83
CA ASP A 111 -10.17 14.13 -2.06
C ASP A 111 -10.06 12.70 -2.58
N LYS A 112 -10.16 12.53 -3.90
CA LYS A 112 -9.99 11.23 -4.56
C LYS A 112 -8.62 10.62 -4.28
N LEU A 113 -7.56 11.43 -4.34
CA LEU A 113 -6.21 10.96 -4.02
C LEU A 113 -6.11 10.47 -2.57
N MET A 114 -6.67 11.21 -1.62
CA MET A 114 -6.69 10.82 -0.21
C MET A 114 -7.52 9.56 0.03
N ASP A 115 -8.61 9.35 -0.69
CA ASP A 115 -9.38 8.10 -0.66
C ASP A 115 -8.55 6.90 -1.14
N TYR A 116 -7.81 7.05 -2.25
CA TYR A 116 -6.89 6.01 -2.71
C TYR A 116 -5.82 5.71 -1.65
N ASP A 117 -5.21 6.76 -1.07
CA ASP A 117 -4.17 6.65 -0.07
C ASP A 117 -4.65 5.89 1.18
N TYR A 118 -5.84 6.24 1.68
CA TYR A 118 -6.42 5.59 2.85
C TYR A 118 -6.72 4.11 2.60
N ARG A 119 -7.25 3.77 1.41
CA ARG A 119 -7.50 2.37 1.03
C ARG A 119 -6.21 1.57 0.91
N LEU A 120 -5.16 2.15 0.31
CA LEU A 120 -3.85 1.50 0.19
C LEU A 120 -3.22 1.23 1.55
N LEU A 121 -3.35 2.16 2.50
CA LEU A 121 -2.90 1.95 3.88
C LEU A 121 -3.64 0.79 4.56
N GLY A 122 -4.95 0.69 4.38
CA GLY A 122 -5.74 -0.45 4.86
C GLY A 122 -5.27 -1.77 4.22
N SER A 123 -5.02 -1.78 2.91
CA SER A 123 -4.48 -2.96 2.22
C SER A 123 -3.09 -3.37 2.74
N CYS A 124 -2.22 -2.41 3.10
CA CYS A 124 -0.94 -2.73 3.75
C CYS A 124 -1.13 -3.46 5.09
N ASP A 125 -2.17 -3.10 5.86
CA ASP A 125 -2.49 -3.78 7.13
C ASP A 125 -3.00 -5.20 6.89
N GLU A 126 -3.88 -5.39 5.91
CA GLU A 126 -4.37 -6.72 5.54
C GLU A 126 -3.23 -7.64 5.09
N ILE A 127 -2.33 -7.13 4.23
CA ILE A 127 -1.13 -7.85 3.78
C ILE A 127 -0.23 -8.20 4.96
N SER A 128 0.03 -7.24 5.86
CA SER A 128 0.88 -7.46 7.03
C SER A 128 0.29 -8.52 7.96
N ARG A 129 -1.02 -8.45 8.22
CA ARG A 129 -1.74 -9.43 9.04
C ARG A 129 -1.64 -10.83 8.45
N LEU A 130 -1.91 -10.98 7.15
CA LEU A 130 -1.83 -12.27 6.45
C LEU A 130 -0.40 -12.83 6.43
N ALA A 131 0.61 -11.98 6.22
CA ALA A 131 2.01 -12.41 6.25
C ALA A 131 2.43 -12.93 7.63
N ILE A 132 2.03 -12.24 8.71
CA ILE A 132 2.25 -12.67 10.09
C ILE A 132 1.50 -13.98 10.37
N GLU A 133 0.23 -14.07 9.98
CA GLU A 133 -0.59 -15.28 10.13
C GLU A 133 0.05 -16.47 9.40
N THR A 134 0.54 -16.26 8.18
CA THR A 134 1.26 -17.28 7.41
C THR A 134 2.54 -17.72 8.13
N SER A 135 3.33 -16.76 8.64
CA SER A 135 4.56 -17.06 9.39
C SER A 135 4.28 -17.84 10.67
N ASN A 136 3.28 -17.44 11.46
CA ASN A 136 2.95 -18.13 12.71
C ASN A 136 2.54 -19.59 12.47
N ASN A 137 1.75 -19.85 11.42
CA ASN A 137 1.33 -21.21 11.08
C ASN A 137 2.49 -22.06 10.54
N ALA A 138 3.40 -21.45 9.77
CA ALA A 138 4.61 -22.15 9.32
C ALA A 138 5.50 -22.55 10.50
N SER A 139 5.76 -21.62 11.43
CA SER A 139 6.56 -21.90 12.63
C SER A 139 5.90 -22.90 13.58
N ALA A 140 4.55 -23.00 13.56
CA ALA A 140 3.81 -24.03 14.29
C ALA A 140 3.77 -25.41 13.60
N GLY A 141 4.33 -25.52 12.39
CA GLY A 141 4.32 -26.75 11.60
C GLY A 141 3.00 -27.05 10.90
N SER A 142 2.07 -26.10 10.84
CA SER A 142 0.77 -26.22 10.18
C SER A 142 0.89 -25.93 8.68
N PHE A 143 1.64 -26.77 7.97
CA PHE A 143 1.95 -26.59 6.55
C PHE A 143 0.75 -26.83 5.62
N ASP A 144 -0.25 -27.59 6.06
CA ASP A 144 -1.47 -27.95 5.33
C ASP A 144 -2.36 -26.73 5.00
N ILE A 145 -2.35 -25.71 5.85
CA ILE A 145 -3.14 -24.48 5.67
C ILE A 145 -2.41 -23.39 4.88
N LEU A 146 -1.08 -23.47 4.77
CA LEU A 146 -0.26 -22.46 4.11
C LEU A 146 -0.61 -22.22 2.64
N PRO A 147 -0.98 -23.23 1.82
CA PRO A 147 -1.40 -22.99 0.44
C PRO A 147 -2.55 -21.99 0.33
N ASN A 148 -3.52 -22.05 1.25
CA ASN A 148 -4.66 -21.14 1.26
C ASN A 148 -4.26 -19.73 1.71
N LEU A 149 -3.44 -19.62 2.78
CA LEU A 149 -2.95 -18.33 3.26
C LEU A 149 -2.07 -17.61 2.22
N LEU A 150 -1.18 -18.36 1.55
CA LEU A 150 -0.34 -17.83 0.49
C LEU A 150 -1.16 -17.37 -0.72
N LYS A 151 -2.24 -18.09 -1.07
CA LYS A 151 -3.16 -17.66 -2.14
C LYS A 151 -3.92 -16.38 -1.77
N GLN A 152 -4.35 -16.23 -0.52
CA GLN A 152 -4.98 -14.99 -0.04
C GLN A 152 -4.00 -13.82 -0.10
N LEU A 153 -2.76 -14.05 0.35
CA LEU A 153 -1.70 -13.05 0.28
C LEU A 153 -1.37 -12.66 -1.17
N GLU A 154 -1.31 -13.64 -2.09
CA GLU A 154 -1.18 -13.39 -3.52
C GLU A 154 -2.28 -12.45 -4.03
N SER A 155 -3.55 -12.77 -3.75
CA SER A 155 -4.70 -11.94 -4.16
C SER A 155 -4.58 -10.52 -3.65
N LYS A 156 -4.23 -10.36 -2.37
CA LYS A 156 -4.12 -9.05 -1.72
C LYS A 156 -2.99 -8.20 -2.27
N LEU A 157 -1.87 -8.83 -2.62
CA LEU A 157 -0.76 -8.13 -3.28
C LEU A 157 -1.14 -7.66 -4.69
N LEU A 158 -1.86 -8.49 -5.46
CA LEU A 158 -2.34 -8.11 -6.80
C LEU A 158 -3.43 -7.01 -6.73
N GLU A 159 -4.34 -7.10 -5.77
CA GLU A 159 -5.33 -6.05 -5.48
C GLU A 159 -4.64 -4.73 -5.13
N PHE A 160 -3.64 -4.77 -4.24
CA PHE A 160 -2.83 -3.60 -3.88
C PHE A 160 -2.12 -3.01 -5.10
N GLU A 161 -1.47 -3.86 -5.92
CA GLU A 161 -0.76 -3.41 -7.11
C GLU A 161 -1.67 -2.69 -8.12
N SER A 162 -2.88 -3.24 -8.31
CA SER A 162 -3.91 -2.64 -9.16
C SER A 162 -4.42 -1.32 -8.60
N ALA A 163 -4.75 -1.28 -7.31
CA ALA A 163 -5.17 -0.05 -6.64
C ALA A 163 -4.10 1.05 -6.68
N PHE A 164 -2.83 0.66 -6.52
CA PHE A 164 -1.70 1.58 -6.64
C PHE A 164 -1.59 2.11 -8.07
N ALA A 165 -1.71 1.24 -9.09
CA ALA A 165 -1.73 1.66 -10.49
C ALA A 165 -2.84 2.69 -10.78
N SER A 166 -4.07 2.44 -10.32
CA SER A 166 -5.19 3.37 -10.48
C SER A 166 -4.94 4.72 -9.80
N ARG A 167 -4.26 4.72 -8.65
CA ARG A 167 -3.80 5.95 -7.99
C ARG A 167 -2.82 6.72 -8.88
N GLU A 168 -1.84 6.04 -9.49
CA GLU A 168 -0.87 6.69 -10.39
C GLU A 168 -1.56 7.29 -11.63
N GLU A 169 -2.49 6.54 -12.22
CA GLU A 169 -3.30 7.01 -13.35
C GLU A 169 -4.15 8.23 -13.00
N ALA A 170 -4.77 8.24 -11.81
CA ALA A 170 -5.49 9.40 -11.32
C ALA A 170 -4.58 10.63 -11.25
N ILE A 171 -3.37 10.48 -10.71
CA ILE A 171 -2.36 11.53 -10.64
C ILE A 171 -1.95 12.02 -12.06
N ILE A 172 -1.72 11.11 -13.00
CA ILE A 172 -1.34 11.44 -14.38
C ILE A 172 -2.49 12.14 -15.13
N SER A 173 -3.73 11.69 -14.96
CA SER A 173 -4.90 12.25 -15.65
C SER A 173 -5.09 13.75 -15.36
N ILE A 174 -4.76 14.17 -14.14
CA ILE A 174 -4.81 15.56 -13.70
C ILE A 174 -3.74 16.41 -14.42
N LYS A 175 -2.60 15.81 -14.77
CA LYS A 175 -1.52 16.47 -15.53
C LYS A 175 -1.90 16.75 -17.00
N GLY A 176 -2.80 15.94 -17.58
CA GLY A 176 -3.18 16.02 -19.00
C GLY A 176 -4.32 16.99 -19.32
N GLY A 177 -4.96 17.58 -18.31
CA GLY A 177 -6.02 18.58 -18.48
C GLY A 177 -5.45 19.99 -18.69
N VAL A 178 -4.97 20.28 -19.90
CA VAL A 178 -4.67 21.64 -20.38
C VAL A 178 -5.40 21.86 -21.69
#